data_AF-A0A9D7PWP5-F1
#
_entry.id   AF-A0A9D7PWP5-F1
#
_cell.length_a   1.000
_cell.length_b   1.000
_cell.length_c   1.000
_cell.angle_alpha   90.00
_cell.angle_beta   90.00
_cell.angle_gamma   90.00
#
_symmetry.space_group_name_H-M   'P 1'
#
loop_
_entity.id
_entity.type
_entity.pdbx_description
1 polymer ?
#
loop_
_entity_poly.entity_id
_entity_poly.type
_entity_poly.pdbx_seq_one_letter_code
_entity_poly.pdbx_strand_id
1 'polypeptide(L)'
;MFAEDRITPDDCKEALRREVCLNGLKDKIHDLEDAKDFPEVHSLFRVIDANTYTVVVDDMLKQRLKNWDNVSWQEIQNCSVQIWGTRIESLCVPQFDRYPNLYEWNLTYDNFLGYMAGVLQVEEFAAKGGAVL
;
A
#
# COMPACT_ATOMS: atom_id res chain seq x y z
N MET A 1 -19.34 -10.30 21.04
CA MET A 1 -18.04 -9.61 21.21
C MET A 1 -18.05 -8.58 22.35
N PHE A 2 -18.68 -7.40 22.26
CA PHE A 2 -18.77 -6.46 23.42
C PHE A 2 -19.61 -6.98 24.60
N ALA A 3 -20.45 -7.99 24.37
CA ALA A 3 -21.23 -8.67 25.40
C ALA A 3 -20.47 -9.82 26.10
N GLU A 4 -19.28 -10.19 25.62
CA GLU A 4 -18.53 -11.38 26.10
C GLU A 4 -17.25 -11.01 26.87
N ASP A 5 -16.89 -9.73 26.96
CA ASP A 5 -15.73 -9.20 27.71
C ASP A 5 -14.39 -9.93 27.43
N ARG A 6 -14.19 -10.35 26.17
CA ARG A 6 -12.95 -11.00 25.71
C ARG A 6 -12.23 -10.09 24.73
N ILE A 7 -11.11 -9.51 25.17
CA ILE A 7 -10.27 -8.59 24.38
C ILE A 7 -8.83 -9.11 24.40
N THR A 8 -8.61 -10.31 23.83
CA THR A 8 -7.28 -10.83 23.56
C THR A 8 -7.03 -10.92 22.04
N PRO A 9 -5.77 -10.98 21.58
CA PRO A 9 -5.45 -11.09 20.15
C PRO A 9 -6.09 -12.31 19.46
N ASP A 10 -6.24 -13.42 20.20
CA ASP A 10 -6.92 -14.62 19.71
C ASP A 10 -8.42 -14.40 19.49
N ASP A 11 -9.06 -13.53 20.27
CA ASP A 11 -10.48 -13.18 20.08
C ASP A 11 -10.72 -12.37 18.80
N CYS A 12 -9.77 -11.50 18.42
CA CYS A 12 -9.80 -10.81 17.14
C CYS A 12 -9.71 -11.81 15.97
N LYS A 13 -8.84 -12.82 16.10
CA LYS A 13 -8.68 -13.88 15.09
C LYS A 13 -9.95 -14.72 14.97
N GLU A 14 -10.57 -15.07 16.09
CA GLU A 14 -11.83 -15.83 16.10
C GLU A 14 -13.01 -15.00 15.59
N ALA A 15 -13.07 -13.70 15.86
CA ALA A 15 -14.10 -12.82 15.31
C ALA A 15 -13.99 -12.71 13.79
N LEU A 16 -12.78 -12.46 13.26
CA LEU A 16 -12.51 -12.47 11.82
C LEU A 16 -12.86 -13.82 11.19
N ARG A 17 -12.45 -14.93 11.83
CA ARG A 17 -12.75 -16.28 11.36
C ARG A 17 -14.25 -16.54 11.29
N ARG A 18 -15.01 -16.09 12.28
CA ARG A 18 -16.48 -16.23 12.31
C ARG A 18 -17.11 -15.40 11.21
N GLU A 19 -16.70 -14.15 11.01
CA GLU A 19 -17.25 -13.26 9.98
C GLU A 19 -17.03 -13.81 8.57
N VAL A 20 -15.83 -14.31 8.29
CA VAL A 20 -15.48 -14.95 6.99
C VAL A 20 -16.26 -16.26 6.77
N CYS A 21 -16.41 -17.09 7.81
CA CYS A 21 -17.12 -18.37 7.73
C CYS A 21 -18.65 -18.20 7.66
N LEU A 22 -19.23 -17.22 8.36
CA LEU A 22 -20.68 -17.00 8.42
C LEU A 22 -21.28 -16.60 7.06
N ASN A 23 -20.49 -15.94 6.21
CA ASN A 23 -20.92 -15.56 4.88
C ASN A 23 -20.72 -16.67 3.82
N GLY A 24 -20.17 -17.84 4.18
CA GLY A 24 -19.89 -18.93 3.24
C GLY A 24 -18.88 -18.59 2.13
N LEU A 25 -18.15 -17.49 2.31
CA LEU A 25 -17.22 -16.91 1.32
C LEU A 25 -15.83 -17.55 1.38
N LYS A 26 -15.50 -18.24 2.48
CA LYS A 26 -14.16 -18.76 2.76
C LYS A 26 -13.59 -19.63 1.64
N ASP A 27 -14.36 -20.63 1.19
CA ASP A 27 -13.86 -21.60 0.22
C ASP A 27 -13.73 -20.97 -1.18
N LYS A 28 -14.68 -20.09 -1.56
CA LYS A 28 -14.63 -19.36 -2.83
C LYS A 28 -13.47 -18.37 -2.92
N ILE A 29 -13.23 -17.60 -1.85
CA ILE A 29 -12.13 -16.64 -1.83
C ILE A 29 -10.79 -17.38 -1.88
N HIS A 30 -10.66 -18.48 -1.14
CA HIS A 30 -9.42 -19.26 -1.14
C HIS A 30 -9.09 -19.80 -2.53
N ASP A 31 -10.07 -20.35 -3.25
CA ASP A 31 -9.88 -20.86 -4.62
C ASP A 31 -9.49 -19.73 -5.60
N LEU A 32 -10.09 -18.55 -5.45
CA LEU A 32 -9.79 -17.38 -6.28
C LEU A 32 -8.42 -16.77 -5.96
N GLU A 33 -8.00 -16.76 -4.69
CA GLU A 33 -6.66 -16.34 -4.27
C GLU A 33 -5.58 -17.29 -4.83
N ASP A 34 -5.81 -18.60 -4.76
CA ASP A 34 -4.92 -19.61 -5.35
C ASP A 34 -4.82 -19.44 -6.88
N ALA A 35 -5.94 -19.10 -7.52
CA ALA A 35 -6.00 -18.78 -8.95
C ALA A 35 -5.43 -17.39 -9.31
N LYS A 36 -5.07 -16.57 -8.31
CA LYS A 36 -4.60 -15.17 -8.46
C LYS A 36 -5.63 -14.24 -9.12
N ASP A 37 -6.93 -14.54 -8.99
CA ASP A 37 -8.04 -13.72 -9.49
C ASP A 37 -8.43 -12.65 -8.47
N PHE A 38 -7.52 -11.71 -8.24
CA PHE A 38 -7.69 -10.62 -7.29
C PHE A 38 -8.89 -9.69 -7.56
N PRO A 39 -9.32 -9.45 -8.83
CA PRO A 39 -10.54 -8.71 -9.12
C PRO A 39 -11.80 -9.35 -8.53
N GLU A 40 -11.97 -10.67 -8.65
CA GLU A 40 -13.15 -11.36 -8.12
C GLU A 40 -13.12 -11.46 -6.59
N VAL A 41 -11.93 -11.66 -6.00
CA VAL A 41 -11.72 -11.58 -4.55
C VAL A 41 -12.16 -10.21 -4.00
N HIS A 42 -11.77 -9.13 -4.69
CA HIS A 42 -12.13 -7.77 -4.30
C HIS A 42 -13.66 -7.53 -4.28
N SER A 43 -14.36 -8.05 -5.29
CA SER A 43 -15.82 -7.98 -5.38
C SER A 43 -16.51 -8.69 -4.21
N LEU A 44 -16.04 -9.90 -3.88
CA LEU A 44 -16.64 -10.76 -2.87
C LEU A 44 -16.36 -10.32 -1.43
N PHE A 45 -15.15 -9.80 -1.17
CA PHE A 45 -14.72 -9.44 0.18
C PHE A 45 -15.13 -8.02 0.62
N ARG A 46 -15.68 -7.20 -0.31
CA ARG A 46 -15.98 -5.77 -0.09
C ARG A 46 -14.80 -5.07 0.60
N VAL A 47 -13.66 -5.10 -0.06
CA VAL A 47 -12.44 -4.44 0.42
C VAL A 47 -12.72 -2.96 0.65
N ILE A 48 -12.24 -2.42 1.77
CA ILE A 48 -12.25 -0.98 2.01
C ILE A 48 -11.32 -0.38 0.95
N ASP A 49 -11.89 0.32 -0.02
CA ASP A 49 -11.15 1.02 -1.06
C ASP A 49 -10.40 2.20 -0.45
N ALA A 50 -9.26 1.90 0.17
CA ALA A 50 -8.30 2.90 0.57
C ALA A 50 -7.58 3.33 -0.70
N ASN A 51 -7.80 4.58 -1.13
CA ASN A 51 -7.10 5.18 -2.27
C ASN A 51 -5.61 5.34 -1.92
N THR A 52 -4.85 4.25 -1.97
CA THR A 52 -3.43 4.17 -1.67
C THR A 52 -2.67 3.57 -2.84
N TYR A 53 -1.49 4.10 -3.10
CA TYR A 53 -0.61 3.67 -4.18
C TYR A 53 0.69 3.11 -3.64
N THR A 54 1.26 2.15 -4.39
CA THR A 54 2.57 1.57 -4.10
C THR A 54 3.66 2.50 -4.58
N VAL A 55 4.56 2.90 -3.68
CA VAL A 55 5.66 3.81 -3.96
C VAL A 55 6.99 3.16 -3.62
N VAL A 56 7.87 3.03 -4.61
CA VAL A 56 9.20 2.43 -4.45
C VAL A 56 10.15 3.45 -3.82
N VAL A 57 10.78 3.07 -2.71
CA VAL A 57 11.69 3.94 -1.95
C VAL A 57 13.16 3.60 -2.16
N ASP A 58 13.47 2.33 -2.46
CA ASP A 58 14.84 1.85 -2.63
C ASP A 58 15.48 2.30 -3.95
N ASP A 59 16.64 2.95 -3.89
CA ASP A 59 17.33 3.49 -5.06
C ASP A 59 17.80 2.41 -6.05
N MET A 60 18.24 1.25 -5.54
CA MET A 60 18.70 0.16 -6.41
C MET A 60 17.52 -0.45 -7.17
N LEU A 61 16.38 -0.62 -6.50
CA LEU A 61 15.16 -1.10 -7.13
C LEU A 61 14.62 -0.10 -8.17
N LYS A 62 14.61 1.20 -7.86
CA LYS A 62 14.22 2.26 -8.81
C LYS A 62 15.07 2.19 -10.09
N GLN A 63 16.38 2.04 -9.96
CA GLN A 63 17.30 1.89 -11.10
C GLN A 63 16.99 0.65 -11.94
N ARG A 64 16.80 -0.51 -11.28
CA ARG A 64 16.48 -1.78 -11.96
C ARG A 64 15.16 -1.72 -12.72
N LEU A 65 14.14 -1.10 -12.12
CA LEU A 65 12.84 -0.88 -12.76
C LEU A 65 12.96 0.04 -13.99
N LYS A 66 13.80 1.09 -13.93
CA LYS A 66 14.11 1.96 -15.07
C LYS A 66 14.91 1.26 -16.18
N ASN A 67 15.77 0.32 -15.81
CA ASN A 67 16.63 -0.43 -16.72
C ASN A 67 15.96 -1.68 -17.32
N TRP A 68 14.70 -1.95 -16.98
CA TRP A 68 13.93 -3.11 -17.48
C TRP A 68 14.47 -4.45 -16.99
N ASP A 69 15.14 -4.45 -15.84
CA ASP A 69 15.62 -5.68 -15.23
C ASP A 69 14.46 -6.54 -14.73
N ASN A 70 14.68 -7.84 -14.66
CA ASN A 70 13.71 -8.73 -14.04
C ASN A 70 13.70 -8.48 -12.52
N VAL A 71 12.51 -8.14 -12.01
CA VAL A 71 12.26 -7.81 -10.60
C VAL A 71 11.07 -8.64 -10.14
N SER A 72 11.24 -9.36 -9.04
CA SER A 72 10.16 -10.13 -8.43
C SER A 72 9.18 -9.23 -7.67
N TRP A 73 7.92 -9.69 -7.55
CA TRP A 73 6.92 -8.98 -6.76
C TRP A 73 7.31 -8.85 -5.28
N GLN A 74 8.10 -9.78 -4.75
CA GLN A 74 8.62 -9.76 -3.38
C GLN A 74 9.61 -8.62 -3.17
N GLU A 75 10.49 -8.40 -4.16
CA GLU A 75 11.41 -7.25 -4.13
C GLU A 75 10.63 -5.94 -4.14
N ILE A 76 9.60 -5.82 -4.99
CA ILE A 76 8.74 -4.64 -5.01
C ILE A 76 8.07 -4.43 -3.66
N GLN A 77 7.47 -5.47 -3.08
CA GLN A 77 6.78 -5.37 -1.81
C GLN A 77 7.71 -4.95 -0.65
N ASN A 78 8.92 -5.50 -0.59
CA ASN A 78 9.86 -5.23 0.50
C ASN A 78 10.53 -3.86 0.40
N CYS A 79 10.60 -3.30 -0.80
CA CYS A 79 11.30 -2.03 -1.08
C CYS A 79 10.33 -0.89 -1.42
N SER A 80 9.05 -1.03 -1.05
CA SER A 80 8.01 -0.03 -1.28
C SER A 80 7.22 0.30 -0.02
N VAL A 81 6.55 1.44 -0.06
CA VAL A 81 5.57 1.87 0.95
C VAL A 81 4.22 2.15 0.30
N GLN A 82 3.15 2.12 1.10
CA GLN A 82 1.81 2.52 0.65
C GLN A 82 1.55 3.98 1.06
N ILE A 83 1.17 4.83 0.10
CA ILE A 83 0.89 6.26 0.32
C ILE A 83 -0.50 6.60 -0.20
N TRP A 84 -1.24 7.42 0.56
CA TRP A 84 -2.56 7.93 0.17
C TRP A 84 -2.49 8.75 -1.13
N GLY A 85 -3.45 8.53 -2.04
CA GLY A 85 -3.53 9.22 -3.34
C GLY A 85 -3.52 10.73 -3.24
N THR A 86 -4.22 11.29 -2.25
CA THR A 86 -4.21 12.74 -1.99
C THR A 86 -2.79 13.27 -1.72
N ARG A 87 -1.92 12.45 -1.12
CA ARG A 87 -0.51 12.81 -0.89
C ARG A 87 0.35 12.64 -2.13
N ILE A 88 0.11 11.61 -2.93
CA ILE A 88 0.79 11.43 -4.23
C ILE A 88 0.59 12.67 -5.10
N GLU A 89 -0.65 13.14 -5.18
CA GLU A 89 -1.02 14.34 -5.92
C GLU A 89 -0.38 15.60 -5.31
N SER A 90 -0.49 15.81 -4.00
CA SER A 90 0.05 17.03 -3.35
C SER A 90 1.58 17.13 -3.39
N LEU A 91 2.27 15.99 -3.44
CA LEU A 91 3.73 15.91 -3.44
C LEU A 91 4.32 15.76 -4.85
N CYS A 92 3.47 15.71 -5.88
CA CYS A 92 3.84 15.45 -7.28
C CYS A 92 4.76 14.22 -7.41
N VAL A 93 4.45 13.11 -6.73
CA VAL A 93 5.28 11.90 -6.79
C VAL A 93 5.17 11.30 -8.19
N PRO A 94 6.27 11.10 -8.93
CA PRO A 94 6.23 10.61 -10.30
C PRO A 94 5.85 9.13 -10.36
N GLN A 95 5.14 8.77 -11.43
CA GLN A 95 4.86 7.38 -11.78
C GLN A 95 6.00 6.82 -12.66
N PHE A 96 6.26 5.50 -12.59
CA PHE A 96 7.15 4.86 -13.55
C PHE A 96 6.49 4.74 -14.93
N ASP A 97 7.21 5.10 -15.99
CA ASP A 97 6.68 5.21 -17.37
C ASP A 97 5.93 3.98 -17.90
N ARG A 98 6.35 2.76 -17.54
CA ARG A 98 5.72 1.52 -18.02
C ARG A 98 4.98 0.72 -16.95
N TYR A 99 5.00 1.18 -15.70
CA TYR A 99 4.35 0.47 -14.61
C TYR A 99 3.20 1.35 -14.08
N PRO A 100 2.01 1.24 -14.68
CA PRO A 100 0.86 1.97 -14.20
C PRO A 100 0.59 1.61 -12.74
N ASN A 101 0.25 2.61 -11.94
CA ASN A 101 0.00 2.52 -10.49
C ASN A 101 1.22 2.17 -9.62
N LEU A 102 2.44 2.22 -10.18
CA LEU A 102 3.69 2.13 -9.43
C LEU A 102 4.41 3.48 -9.48
N TYR A 103 4.73 4.02 -8.30
CA TYR A 103 5.31 5.35 -8.16
C TYR A 103 6.74 5.31 -7.65
N GLU A 104 7.51 6.32 -8.01
CA GLU A 104 8.91 6.47 -7.64
C GLU A 104 9.06 7.56 -6.56
N TRP A 105 9.50 7.19 -5.36
CA TRP A 105 9.77 8.17 -4.32
C TRP A 105 11.01 9.01 -4.68
N ASN A 106 10.79 10.31 -4.90
CA ASN A 106 11.79 11.29 -5.32
C ASN A 106 12.11 12.35 -4.24
N LEU A 107 11.47 12.28 -3.07
CA LEU A 107 11.72 13.17 -1.95
C LEU A 107 12.63 12.51 -0.90
N THR A 108 12.97 13.26 0.16
CA THR A 108 13.79 12.73 1.25
C THR A 108 13.12 11.51 1.90
N TYR A 109 13.91 10.47 2.10
CA TYR A 109 13.53 9.29 2.87
C TYR A 109 14.51 9.13 4.04
N ASP A 110 13.97 8.85 5.22
CA ASP A 110 14.76 8.66 6.44
C ASP A 110 14.49 7.28 7.04
N ASN A 111 15.47 6.67 7.70
CA ASN A 111 15.29 5.34 8.28
C ASN A 111 14.38 5.32 9.51
N PHE A 112 14.17 6.46 10.17
CA PHE A 112 13.29 6.57 11.33
C PHE A 112 11.91 7.11 10.93
N LEU A 113 11.85 8.23 10.20
CA LEU A 113 10.61 8.87 9.76
C LEU A 113 10.03 8.25 8.48
N GLY A 114 10.82 7.49 7.72
CA GLY A 114 10.43 7.00 6.40
C GLY A 114 10.21 8.13 5.41
N TYR A 115 9.17 7.97 4.59
CA TYR A 115 8.77 8.97 3.59
C TYR A 115 8.24 10.27 4.23
N MET A 116 7.85 10.25 5.52
CA MET A 116 7.41 11.46 6.22
C MET A 116 8.50 12.53 6.31
N ALA A 117 9.78 12.14 6.23
CA ALA A 117 10.87 13.11 6.16
C ALA A 117 10.72 14.06 4.97
N GLY A 118 10.41 13.53 3.78
CA GLY A 118 10.13 14.33 2.59
C GLY A 118 8.85 15.15 2.71
N VAL A 119 7.80 14.58 3.32
CA VAL A 119 6.52 15.30 3.54
C VAL A 119 6.73 16.55 4.39
N LEU A 120 7.40 16.41 5.54
CA LEU A 120 7.64 17.52 6.46
C LEU A 120 8.47 18.64 5.82
N GLN A 121 9.46 18.27 4.98
CA GLN A 121 10.25 19.26 4.24
C GLN A 121 9.39 20.04 3.24
N VAL A 122 8.51 19.37 2.51
CA VAL A 122 7.61 20.01 1.55
C VAL A 122 6.58 20.90 2.27
N GLU A 123 6.02 20.44 3.38
CA GLU A 123 5.08 21.24 4.18
C GLU A 123 5.74 22.50 4.77
N GLU A 124 6.99 22.38 5.25
CA GLU A 124 7.74 23.54 5.73
C GLU A 124 8.04 24.54 4.60
N PHE A 125 8.38 24.04 3.41
CA PHE A 125 8.58 24.86 2.22
C PHE A 125 7.29 25.56 1.79
N ALA A 126 6.16 24.87 1.81
CA ALA A 126 4.85 25.42 1.51
C ALA A 126 4.43 26.49 2.52
N ALA A 127 4.69 26.28 3.82
CA ALA A 127 4.43 27.27 4.86
C ALA A 127 5.24 28.57 4.67
N LYS A 128 6.39 28.49 3.97
CA LYS A 128 7.22 29.64 3.58
C LYS A 128 6.82 30.28 2.25
N GLY A 129 5.73 29.81 1.62
CA GLY A 129 5.19 30.33 0.36
C GLY A 129 5.70 29.64 -0.90
N GLY A 130 6.39 28.50 -0.78
CA GLY A 130 6.80 27.67 -1.90
C GLY A 130 5.70 26.73 -2.41
N ALA A 131 5.86 26.19 -3.62
CA ALA A 131 5.00 25.15 -4.17
C ALA A 131 5.83 24.10 -4.91
N VAL A 132 5.41 22.83 -4.83
CA VAL A 132 5.94 21.74 -5.64
C VAL A 132 5.11 21.68 -6.92
N LEU A 133 5.77 21.67 -8.08
CA LEU A 133 5.16 21.66 -9.42
C LEU A 133 5.52 20.37 -10.15
#